data_AF-A0A7Y5JN98-F1
#
_entry.id   AF-A0A7Y5JN98-F1
#
_cell.length_a   1.000
_cell.length_b   1.000
_cell.length_c   1.000
_cell.angle_alpha   90.00
_cell.angle_beta   90.00
_cell.angle_gamma   90.00
#
_symmetry.space_group_name_H-M   'P 1'
#
loop_
_entity.id
_entity.type
_entity.pdbx_description
1 polymer ?
#
loop_
_entity_poly.entity_id
_entity_poly.type
_entity_poly.pdbx_seq_one_letter_code
_entity_poly.pdbx_strand_id
1 'polypeptide(L)'
;MTRWLLILTLLAAPLCAREVSVVAMDVSHSRKLRVENAVDEAFAHVSAKTGLQDDGRLELTLCGDAQRFGQIAAADGVSMSAENVLGYALPALRRIVLNLAVIDERRLSELGVLRHEVAHLVLGSSLQSKRPLWFEEGVAQWVESVALDALIEAATAQLPPEFASLDDLSLGLRDPRDAGAAYKQARNVVEFIVARHGEDKLRDLLRRLRPPGVGFSAAFSAACGEELSVFEQAALGELSRKRQNALILFLGANWWWMLFSIAGLLALILWLKRRKRGHDILRHWEEQEKLYPSDPQWSYADDADSDEAGPDHGRR
;
A
#
# COMPACT_ATOMS: atom_id res chain seq x y z
N MET A 1 54.66 -45.98 -7.15
CA MET A 1 54.13 -44.66 -6.75
C MET A 1 52.93 -44.34 -7.63
N THR A 2 51.75 -44.82 -7.25
CA THR A 2 50.51 -44.78 -8.04
C THR A 2 49.58 -43.72 -7.45
N ARG A 3 49.47 -42.57 -8.13
CA ARG A 3 48.47 -41.54 -7.82
C ARG A 3 47.16 -41.91 -8.52
N TRP A 4 46.16 -42.33 -7.75
CA TRP A 4 44.78 -42.41 -8.20
C TRP A 4 44.12 -41.03 -8.04
N LEU A 5 43.75 -40.42 -9.16
CA LEU A 5 42.87 -39.26 -9.21
C LEU A 5 41.43 -39.78 -9.13
N LEU A 6 40.79 -39.61 -7.97
CA LEU A 6 39.34 -39.74 -7.82
C LEU A 6 38.70 -38.44 -8.33
N ILE A 7 38.24 -38.46 -9.57
CA ILE A 7 37.32 -37.43 -10.09
C ILE A 7 35.94 -37.79 -9.54
N LEU A 8 35.51 -37.05 -8.51
CA LEU A 8 34.16 -37.11 -7.98
C LEU A 8 33.24 -36.35 -8.97
N THR A 9 32.70 -37.06 -9.96
CA THR A 9 31.57 -36.54 -10.75
C THR A 9 30.35 -36.49 -9.84
N LEU A 10 30.10 -35.31 -9.27
CA LEU A 10 28.80 -34.92 -8.74
C LEU A 10 27.79 -34.98 -9.91
N LEU A 11 27.12 -36.12 -10.08
CA LEU A 11 25.85 -36.17 -10.79
C LEU A 11 24.86 -35.37 -9.95
N ALA A 12 24.73 -34.08 -10.25
CA ALA A 12 23.49 -33.37 -9.97
C ALA A 12 22.40 -34.12 -10.76
N ALA A 13 21.57 -34.88 -10.06
CA ALA A 13 20.35 -35.40 -10.65
C ALA A 13 19.61 -34.22 -11.30
N PRO A 14 19.05 -34.37 -12.51
CA PRO A 14 18.12 -33.36 -12.99
C PRO A 14 17.00 -33.33 -11.95
N LEU A 15 16.86 -32.20 -11.24
CA LEU A 15 15.58 -31.85 -10.64
C LEU A 15 14.55 -32.08 -11.74
N CYS A 16 13.64 -33.04 -11.55
CA CYS A 16 12.54 -33.23 -12.50
C CYS A 16 11.88 -31.87 -12.67
N ALA A 17 12.11 -31.22 -13.81
CA ALA A 17 11.49 -29.94 -14.11
C ALA A 17 9.98 -30.18 -14.13
N ARG A 18 9.23 -29.32 -13.41
CA ARG A 18 7.78 -29.40 -13.41
C ARG A 18 7.28 -29.32 -14.85
N GLU A 19 6.25 -30.09 -15.20
CA GLU A 19 5.58 -29.88 -16.48
C GLU A 19 4.83 -28.53 -16.44
N VAL A 20 5.35 -27.53 -17.16
CA VAL A 20 4.75 -26.19 -17.23
C VAL A 20 4.29 -25.93 -18.65
N SER A 21 3.00 -25.62 -18.82
CA SER A 21 2.42 -25.18 -20.08
C SER A 21 2.16 -23.67 -20.01
N VAL A 22 2.96 -22.88 -20.73
CA VAL A 22 2.84 -21.41 -20.72
C VAL A 22 2.12 -20.90 -21.95
N VAL A 23 0.98 -20.24 -21.74
CA VAL A 23 0.24 -19.48 -22.76
C VAL A 23 0.49 -18.00 -22.54
N ALA A 24 0.98 -17.31 -23.56
CA ALA A 24 1.30 -15.89 -23.49
C ALA A 24 0.45 -15.10 -24.50
N MET A 25 -0.26 -14.08 -24.05
CA MET A 25 -1.15 -13.23 -24.85
C MET A 25 -0.71 -11.78 -24.73
N ASP A 26 -0.31 -11.18 -25.85
CA ASP A 26 0.17 -9.78 -25.87
C ASP A 26 1.44 -9.57 -25.01
N VAL A 27 2.28 -10.61 -24.92
CA VAL A 27 3.55 -10.64 -24.15
C VAL A 27 4.71 -11.00 -25.07
N SER A 28 5.85 -10.29 -24.94
CA SER A 28 7.05 -10.58 -25.73
C SER A 28 7.66 -11.95 -25.37
N HIS A 29 8.32 -12.58 -26.34
CA HIS A 29 8.95 -13.89 -26.15
C HIS A 29 9.99 -13.88 -25.01
N SER A 30 10.80 -12.83 -24.91
CA SER A 30 11.80 -12.71 -23.84
C SER A 30 11.17 -12.63 -22.46
N ARG A 31 10.08 -11.88 -22.32
CA ARG A 31 9.33 -11.75 -21.07
C ARG A 31 8.66 -13.07 -20.67
N LYS A 32 8.01 -13.76 -21.62
CA LYS A 32 7.48 -15.10 -21.41
C LYS A 32 8.55 -16.02 -20.82
N LEU A 33 9.72 -16.11 -21.47
CA LEU A 33 10.80 -17.00 -21.05
C LEU A 33 11.36 -16.64 -19.67
N ARG A 34 11.43 -15.35 -19.32
CA ARG A 34 11.85 -14.92 -17.97
C ARG A 34 10.90 -15.43 -16.90
N VAL A 35 9.59 -15.26 -17.08
CA VAL A 35 8.60 -15.70 -16.09
C VAL A 35 8.56 -17.23 -16.02
N GLU A 36 8.63 -17.91 -17.17
CA GLU A 36 8.68 -19.38 -17.26
C GLU A 36 9.88 -19.96 -16.49
N ASN A 37 11.08 -19.40 -16.70
CA ASN A 37 12.29 -19.83 -15.98
C ASN A 37 12.24 -19.54 -14.46
N ALA A 38 11.36 -18.64 -14.01
CA ALA A 38 11.20 -18.28 -12.61
C ALA A 38 10.19 -19.20 -11.87
N VAL A 39 9.47 -20.06 -12.58
CA VAL A 39 8.43 -20.94 -12.00
C VAL A 39 9.03 -21.91 -10.97
N ASP A 40 10.12 -22.60 -11.30
CA ASP A 40 10.73 -23.55 -10.36
C ASP A 40 11.30 -22.86 -9.13
N GLU A 41 11.86 -21.67 -9.30
CA GLU A 41 12.31 -20.84 -8.18
C GLU A 41 11.14 -20.44 -7.27
N ALA A 42 10.02 -20.00 -7.85
CA ALA A 42 8.84 -19.60 -7.09
C ALA A 42 8.29 -20.75 -6.23
N PHE A 43 8.19 -21.96 -6.80
CA PHE A 43 7.76 -23.13 -6.03
C PHE A 43 8.80 -23.57 -5.00
N ALA A 44 10.09 -23.58 -5.34
CA ALA A 44 11.14 -23.92 -4.37
C ALA A 44 11.09 -22.98 -3.16
N HIS A 45 10.86 -21.68 -3.39
CA HIS A 45 10.69 -20.68 -2.34
C HIS A 45 9.45 -20.93 -1.49
N VAL A 46 8.29 -21.15 -2.12
CA VAL A 46 7.03 -21.45 -1.42
C VAL A 46 7.15 -22.74 -0.60
N SER A 47 7.73 -23.80 -1.16
CA SER A 47 7.97 -25.07 -0.46
C SER A 47 8.96 -24.92 0.68
N ALA A 48 10.02 -24.13 0.49
CA ALA A 48 10.98 -23.85 1.55
C ALA A 48 10.32 -23.14 2.74
N LYS A 49 9.39 -22.21 2.50
CA LYS A 49 8.67 -21.46 3.55
C LYS A 49 7.56 -22.26 4.23
N THR A 50 6.72 -22.91 3.43
CA THR A 50 5.50 -23.59 3.91
C THR A 50 5.74 -25.03 4.35
N GLY A 51 6.83 -25.66 3.88
CA GLY A 51 7.06 -27.09 4.04
C GLY A 51 6.13 -27.97 3.20
N LEU A 52 5.28 -27.37 2.35
CA LEU A 52 4.39 -28.08 1.44
C LEU A 52 5.09 -28.32 0.10
N GLN A 53 4.92 -29.51 -0.47
CA GLN A 53 5.49 -29.90 -1.75
C GLN A 53 4.37 -29.97 -2.79
N ASP A 54 4.61 -29.45 -3.99
CA ASP A 54 3.72 -29.57 -5.13
C ASP A 54 4.54 -29.79 -6.42
N ASP A 55 4.41 -30.99 -6.97
CA ASP A 55 5.11 -31.50 -8.16
C ASP A 55 4.19 -31.65 -9.38
N GLY A 56 2.92 -31.25 -9.27
CA GLY A 56 1.98 -31.44 -10.36
C GLY A 56 2.20 -30.47 -11.53
N ARG A 57 1.58 -30.76 -12.67
CA ARG A 57 1.60 -29.89 -13.87
C ARG A 57 1.10 -28.47 -13.55
N LEU A 58 1.62 -27.45 -14.22
CA LEU A 58 1.12 -26.07 -14.11
C LEU A 58 0.66 -25.56 -15.48
N GLU A 59 -0.53 -24.98 -15.54
CA GLU A 59 -0.97 -24.14 -16.66
C GLU A 59 -0.77 -22.67 -16.28
N LEU A 60 0.16 -22.00 -16.94
CA LEU A 60 0.48 -20.60 -16.67
C LEU A 60 0.02 -19.72 -17.84
N THR A 61 -0.91 -18.82 -17.59
CA THR A 61 -1.35 -17.82 -18.58
C THR A 61 -0.77 -16.46 -18.23
N LEU A 62 -0.06 -15.85 -19.18
CA LEU A 62 0.49 -14.50 -19.07
C LEU A 62 -0.31 -13.55 -19.97
N CYS A 63 -0.95 -12.56 -19.36
CA CYS A 63 -1.79 -11.59 -20.08
C CYS A 63 -1.16 -10.20 -20.03
N GLY A 64 -0.79 -9.66 -21.21
CA GLY A 64 -0.23 -8.32 -21.35
C GLY A 64 -1.27 -7.20 -21.41
N ASP A 65 -2.56 -7.54 -21.40
CA ASP A 65 -3.68 -6.60 -21.49
C ASP A 65 -4.69 -6.84 -20.35
N ALA A 66 -5.03 -5.79 -19.60
CA ALA A 66 -5.89 -5.88 -18.41
C ALA A 66 -7.34 -6.23 -18.75
N GLN A 67 -7.85 -5.75 -19.90
CA GLN A 67 -9.22 -6.04 -20.33
C GLN A 67 -9.37 -7.51 -20.72
N ARG A 68 -8.41 -8.05 -21.45
CA ARG A 68 -8.33 -9.47 -21.81
C ARG A 68 -8.16 -10.34 -20.58
N PHE A 69 -7.38 -9.90 -19.59
CA PHE A 69 -7.30 -10.58 -18.30
C PHE A 69 -8.69 -10.67 -17.64
N GLY A 70 -9.44 -9.58 -17.61
CA GLY A 70 -10.81 -9.55 -17.10
C GLY A 70 -11.75 -10.53 -17.83
N GLN A 71 -11.62 -10.67 -19.15
CA GLN A 71 -12.39 -11.65 -19.93
C GLN A 71 -12.05 -13.10 -19.57
N ILE A 72 -10.76 -13.40 -19.39
CA ILE A 72 -10.30 -14.74 -18.98
C ILE A 72 -10.80 -15.04 -17.57
N ALA A 73 -10.69 -14.09 -16.64
CA ALA A 73 -11.17 -14.22 -15.27
C ALA A 73 -12.68 -14.51 -15.22
N ALA A 74 -13.47 -13.78 -16.02
CA ALA A 74 -14.90 -14.00 -16.14
C ALA A 74 -15.24 -15.41 -16.70
N ALA A 75 -14.50 -15.87 -17.71
CA ALA A 75 -14.67 -17.21 -18.28
C ALA A 75 -14.31 -18.32 -17.28
N ASP A 76 -13.33 -18.07 -16.41
CA ASP A 76 -12.91 -18.97 -15.34
C ASP A 76 -13.83 -18.89 -14.09
N GLY A 77 -14.86 -18.02 -14.11
CA GLY A 77 -15.82 -17.87 -13.01
C GLY A 77 -15.32 -17.04 -11.82
N VAL A 78 -14.24 -16.27 -12.00
CA VAL A 78 -13.69 -15.34 -11.00
C VAL A 78 -14.52 -14.04 -11.02
N SER A 79 -15.00 -13.61 -9.85
CA SER A 79 -15.91 -12.46 -9.70
C SER A 79 -15.28 -11.11 -10.08
N MET A 80 -16.15 -10.11 -10.28
CA MET A 80 -15.87 -8.79 -10.88
C MET A 80 -14.85 -7.93 -10.12
N SER A 81 -14.10 -7.12 -10.89
CA SER A 81 -12.89 -6.32 -10.54
C SER A 81 -11.54 -7.00 -10.83
N ALA A 82 -11.53 -8.15 -11.50
CA ALA A 82 -10.33 -8.88 -11.88
C ALA A 82 -9.31 -8.03 -12.67
N GLU A 83 -9.78 -7.06 -13.47
CA GLU A 83 -8.91 -6.19 -14.28
C GLU A 83 -7.86 -5.43 -13.46
N ASN A 84 -8.12 -5.21 -12.16
CA ASN A 84 -7.23 -4.50 -11.23
C ASN A 84 -6.44 -5.43 -10.29
N VAL A 85 -6.56 -6.74 -10.47
CA VAL A 85 -5.86 -7.76 -9.69
C VAL A 85 -4.60 -8.19 -10.44
N LEU A 86 -3.54 -8.52 -9.69
CA LEU A 86 -2.22 -8.87 -10.22
C LEU A 86 -2.17 -10.27 -10.84
N GLY A 87 -3.01 -11.16 -10.34
CA GLY A 87 -3.14 -12.53 -10.80
C GLY A 87 -4.24 -13.26 -10.03
N TYR A 88 -4.47 -14.52 -10.41
CA TYR A 88 -5.21 -15.45 -9.59
C TYR A 88 -4.73 -16.88 -9.85
N ALA A 89 -4.91 -17.74 -8.84
CA ALA A 89 -4.68 -19.17 -8.93
C ALA A 89 -5.99 -19.95 -8.82
N LEU A 90 -6.12 -21.01 -9.63
CA LEU A 90 -7.20 -22.00 -9.57
C LEU A 90 -6.59 -23.36 -9.22
N PRO A 91 -6.46 -23.70 -7.93
CA PRO A 91 -5.77 -24.91 -7.47
C PRO A 91 -6.34 -26.19 -8.07
N ALA A 92 -7.67 -26.30 -8.17
CA ALA A 92 -8.35 -27.47 -8.72
C ALA A 92 -8.04 -27.70 -10.21
N LEU A 93 -7.77 -26.63 -10.96
CA LEU A 93 -7.41 -26.69 -12.39
C LEU A 93 -5.90 -26.65 -12.61
N ARG A 94 -5.11 -26.51 -11.54
CA ARG A 94 -3.66 -26.34 -11.58
C ARG A 94 -3.22 -25.19 -12.50
N ARG A 95 -3.95 -24.09 -12.42
CA ARG A 95 -3.81 -22.94 -13.32
C ARG A 95 -3.50 -21.65 -12.57
N ILE A 96 -2.57 -20.86 -13.10
CA ILE A 96 -2.27 -19.49 -12.64
C ILE A 96 -2.41 -18.56 -13.84
N VAL A 97 -3.04 -17.41 -13.62
CA VAL A 97 -3.15 -16.35 -14.63
C VAL A 97 -2.55 -15.07 -14.06
N LEU A 98 -1.59 -14.48 -14.76
CA LEU A 98 -0.92 -13.23 -14.36
C LEU A 98 -1.35 -12.05 -15.24
N ASN A 99 -1.67 -10.94 -14.61
CA ASN A 99 -2.01 -9.67 -15.24
C ASN A 99 -0.76 -8.79 -15.35
N LEU A 100 0.03 -9.00 -16.40
CA LEU A 100 1.29 -8.29 -16.59
C LEU A 100 1.09 -6.78 -16.81
N ALA A 101 -0.06 -6.36 -17.32
CA ALA A 101 -0.40 -4.95 -17.49
C ALA A 101 -0.47 -4.21 -16.14
N VAL A 102 -1.19 -4.77 -15.16
CA VAL A 102 -1.31 -4.16 -13.82
C VAL A 102 -0.01 -4.29 -13.03
N ILE A 103 0.71 -5.40 -13.19
CA ILE A 103 2.05 -5.57 -12.58
C ILE A 103 2.98 -4.45 -13.04
N ASP A 104 2.98 -4.12 -14.34
CA ASP A 104 3.79 -3.03 -14.89
C ASP A 104 3.32 -1.65 -14.41
N GLU A 105 2.01 -1.39 -14.45
CA GLU A 105 1.42 -0.14 -13.99
C GLU A 105 1.82 0.16 -12.54
N ARG A 106 1.75 -0.87 -11.68
CA ARG A 106 2.13 -0.78 -10.27
C ARG A 106 3.64 -0.94 -10.05
N ARG A 107 4.45 -1.21 -11.07
CA ARG A 107 5.91 -1.41 -10.93
C ARG A 107 6.29 -2.52 -9.94
N LEU A 108 5.53 -3.61 -9.96
CA LEU A 108 5.73 -4.75 -9.08
C LEU A 108 6.66 -5.79 -9.69
N SER A 109 7.25 -6.63 -8.83
CA SER A 109 8.08 -7.76 -9.26
C SER A 109 7.21 -8.90 -9.77
N GLU A 110 7.40 -9.32 -11.03
CA GLU A 110 6.73 -10.51 -11.61
C GLU A 110 6.98 -11.76 -10.76
N LEU A 111 8.20 -11.92 -10.23
CA LEU A 111 8.56 -13.04 -9.37
C LEU A 111 7.87 -12.97 -8.00
N GLY A 112 7.68 -11.77 -7.45
CA GLY A 112 6.93 -11.57 -6.20
C GLY A 112 5.49 -12.03 -6.37
N VAL A 113 4.81 -11.51 -7.39
CA VAL A 113 3.44 -11.90 -7.73
C VAL A 113 3.35 -13.39 -8.06
N LEU A 114 4.31 -13.95 -8.81
CA LEU A 114 4.32 -15.38 -9.09
C LEU A 114 4.44 -16.22 -7.81
N ARG A 115 5.30 -15.82 -6.85
CA ARG A 115 5.41 -16.51 -5.55
C ARG A 115 4.09 -16.45 -4.77
N HIS A 116 3.40 -15.31 -4.83
CA HIS A 116 2.07 -15.12 -4.22
C HIS A 116 1.05 -16.10 -4.80
N GLU A 117 0.90 -16.12 -6.13
CA GLU A 117 -0.05 -17.02 -6.80
C GLU A 117 0.30 -18.50 -6.63
N VAL A 118 1.60 -18.83 -6.64
CA VAL A 118 2.06 -20.19 -6.34
C VAL A 118 1.72 -20.57 -4.89
N ALA A 119 1.80 -19.64 -3.93
CA ALA A 119 1.37 -19.92 -2.56
C ALA A 119 -0.12 -20.29 -2.52
N HIS A 120 -1.00 -19.56 -3.20
CA HIS A 120 -2.42 -19.94 -3.32
C HIS A 120 -2.60 -21.31 -3.96
N LEU A 121 -1.87 -21.59 -5.04
CA LEU A 121 -1.92 -22.88 -5.71
C LEU A 121 -1.53 -24.03 -4.76
N VAL A 122 -0.39 -23.92 -4.09
CA VAL A 122 0.15 -24.94 -3.18
C VAL A 122 -0.76 -25.13 -1.96
N LEU A 123 -1.25 -24.03 -1.37
CA LEU A 123 -2.18 -24.10 -0.24
C LEU A 123 -3.49 -24.78 -0.67
N GLY A 124 -4.06 -24.36 -1.80
CA GLY A 124 -5.30 -24.91 -2.31
C GLY A 124 -5.22 -26.36 -2.76
N SER A 125 -4.08 -26.80 -3.30
CA SER A 125 -3.86 -28.20 -3.70
C SER A 125 -3.55 -29.11 -2.52
N SER A 126 -2.89 -28.58 -1.47
CA SER A 126 -2.40 -29.38 -0.35
C SER A 126 -3.35 -29.46 0.85
N LEU A 127 -4.18 -28.44 1.05
CA LEU A 127 -4.97 -28.27 2.27
C LEU A 127 -6.46 -28.47 2.04
N GLN A 128 -7.02 -29.56 2.58
CA GLN A 128 -8.44 -29.90 2.42
C GLN A 128 -9.32 -29.34 3.54
N SER A 129 -8.75 -29.00 4.71
CA SER A 129 -9.51 -28.37 5.78
C SER A 129 -9.81 -26.90 5.48
N LYS A 130 -11.00 -26.47 5.91
CA LYS A 130 -11.41 -25.07 5.83
C LYS A 130 -10.51 -24.21 6.71
N ARG A 131 -10.24 -23.01 6.23
CA ARG A 131 -9.37 -22.03 6.87
C ARG A 131 -9.90 -20.62 6.56
N PRO A 132 -9.68 -19.65 7.46
CA PRO A 132 -10.16 -18.29 7.27
C PRO A 132 -9.34 -17.58 6.18
N LEU A 133 -9.98 -16.63 5.50
CA LEU A 133 -9.38 -15.90 4.38
C LEU A 133 -8.15 -15.11 4.81
N TRP A 134 -8.18 -14.49 6.01
CA TRP A 134 -7.01 -13.79 6.55
C TRP A 134 -5.77 -14.67 6.62
N PHE A 135 -5.93 -15.97 6.88
CA PHE A 135 -4.80 -16.88 7.00
C PHE A 135 -4.24 -17.27 5.63
N GLU A 136 -5.11 -17.53 4.65
CA GLU A 136 -4.68 -17.84 3.28
C GLU A 136 -3.90 -16.67 2.67
N GLU A 137 -4.49 -15.47 2.71
CA GLU A 137 -3.89 -14.26 2.18
C GLU A 137 -2.65 -13.86 2.97
N GLY A 138 -2.69 -13.98 4.30
CA GLY A 138 -1.55 -13.70 5.16
C GLY A 138 -0.34 -14.59 4.86
N VAL A 139 -0.56 -15.89 4.61
CA VAL A 139 0.51 -16.82 4.23
C VAL A 139 1.04 -16.50 2.84
N ALA A 140 0.18 -16.22 1.86
CA ALA A 140 0.60 -15.84 0.52
C ALA A 140 1.47 -14.57 0.52
N GLN A 141 1.02 -13.54 1.25
CA GLN A 141 1.76 -12.28 1.45
C GLN A 141 3.07 -12.47 2.22
N TRP A 142 3.10 -13.35 3.22
CA TRP A 142 4.32 -13.66 3.98
C TRP A 142 5.36 -14.40 3.12
N VAL A 143 4.91 -15.29 2.23
CA VAL A 143 5.78 -16.03 1.30
C VAL A 143 6.37 -15.10 0.24
N GLU A 144 5.64 -14.13 -0.25
CA GLU A 144 6.09 -13.17 -1.28
C GLU A 144 7.41 -12.45 -0.89
N SER A 145 7.72 -12.34 0.40
CA SER A 145 8.97 -11.88 1.04
C SER A 145 9.42 -10.45 0.74
N VAL A 146 9.08 -9.84 -0.39
CA VAL A 146 9.45 -8.46 -0.73
C VAL A 146 8.43 -7.86 -1.70
N ALA A 147 7.75 -6.78 -1.26
CA ALA A 147 7.15 -5.72 -2.09
C ALA A 147 5.72 -5.87 -2.65
N LEU A 148 4.73 -6.02 -1.78
CA LEU A 148 3.46 -5.26 -1.94
C LEU A 148 3.39 -4.01 -1.05
N ASP A 149 4.23 -3.96 0.00
CA ASP A 149 4.21 -2.91 1.03
C ASP A 149 4.45 -1.51 0.47
N ALA A 150 5.36 -1.36 -0.50
CA ALA A 150 5.77 -0.06 -1.03
C ALA A 150 4.68 0.63 -1.89
N LEU A 151 3.67 -0.10 -2.36
CA LEU A 151 2.57 0.46 -3.18
C LEU A 151 1.25 0.57 -2.44
N ILE A 152 0.98 -0.35 -1.50
CA ILE A 152 -0.18 -0.21 -0.59
C ILE A 152 0.00 1.04 0.30
N GLU A 153 1.22 1.32 0.76
CA GLU A 153 1.54 2.54 1.50
C GLU A 153 1.45 3.81 0.66
N ALA A 154 1.70 3.73 -0.66
CA ALA A 154 1.59 4.88 -1.56
C ALA A 154 0.13 5.20 -1.95
N ALA A 155 -0.77 4.21 -1.92
CA ALA A 155 -2.14 4.35 -2.39
C ALA A 155 -3.14 4.85 -1.34
N THR A 156 -2.78 4.91 -0.05
CA THR A 156 -3.71 5.26 1.03
C THR A 156 -3.31 6.56 1.73
N ALA A 157 -3.95 7.67 1.33
CA ALA A 157 -3.88 8.97 2.00
C ALA A 157 -4.63 9.01 3.35
N GLN A 158 -5.13 7.86 3.82
CA GLN A 158 -5.91 7.73 5.05
C GLN A 158 -5.17 6.81 6.02
N LEU A 159 -5.35 7.04 7.32
CA LEU A 159 -4.94 6.08 8.33
C LEU A 159 -5.63 4.74 8.01
N PRO A 160 -4.87 3.65 7.75
CA PRO A 160 -5.46 2.38 7.37
C PRO A 160 -6.46 1.92 8.45
N PRO A 161 -7.60 1.33 8.05
CA PRO A 161 -8.57 0.77 8.98
C PRO A 161 -7.88 -0.29 9.86
N GLU A 162 -8.32 -0.36 11.12
CA GLU A 162 -7.85 -1.37 12.06
C GLU A 162 -8.97 -2.39 12.26
N PHE A 163 -8.73 -3.62 11.85
CA PHE A 163 -9.72 -4.69 12.01
C PHE A 163 -9.71 -5.18 13.45
N ALA A 164 -10.87 -5.15 14.10
CA ALA A 164 -11.04 -5.45 15.51
C ALA A 164 -11.01 -6.95 15.84
N SER A 165 -11.17 -7.80 14.82
CA SER A 165 -11.08 -9.26 14.91
C SER A 165 -10.46 -9.85 13.64
N LEU A 166 -10.04 -11.11 13.71
CA LEU A 166 -9.57 -11.88 12.56
C LEU A 166 -10.70 -12.19 11.56
N ASP A 167 -11.95 -12.26 12.04
CA ASP A 167 -13.12 -12.39 11.18
C ASP A 167 -13.42 -11.09 10.44
N ASP A 168 -13.35 -9.94 11.11
CA ASP A 168 -13.46 -8.61 10.46
C ASP A 168 -12.34 -8.41 9.44
N LEU A 169 -11.14 -8.88 9.74
CA LEU A 169 -10.02 -8.87 8.81
C LEU A 169 -10.33 -9.68 7.54
N SER A 170 -10.98 -10.84 7.69
CA SER A 170 -11.44 -11.65 6.55
C SER A 170 -12.55 -10.97 5.76
N LEU A 171 -13.39 -10.16 6.40
CA LEU A 171 -14.40 -9.35 5.71
C LEU A 171 -13.75 -8.18 4.96
N GLY A 172 -12.75 -7.51 5.56
CA GLY A 172 -12.00 -6.43 4.94
C GLY A 172 -11.26 -6.84 3.66
N LEU A 173 -10.76 -8.08 3.59
CA LEU A 173 -10.17 -8.65 2.38
C LEU A 173 -11.16 -8.78 1.21
N ARG A 174 -12.47 -8.75 1.49
CA ARG A 174 -13.52 -8.81 0.46
C ARG A 174 -13.99 -7.43 0.00
N ASP A 175 -13.68 -6.37 0.74
CA ASP A 175 -14.02 -5.00 0.35
C ASP A 175 -12.83 -4.38 -0.40
N PRO A 176 -12.98 -4.04 -1.71
CA PRO A 176 -11.90 -3.43 -2.48
C PRO A 176 -11.30 -2.16 -1.86
N ARG A 177 -12.07 -1.42 -1.04
CA ARG A 177 -11.61 -0.19 -0.38
C ARG A 177 -10.64 -0.48 0.76
N ASP A 178 -10.86 -1.60 1.45
CA ASP A 178 -10.12 -1.97 2.66
C ASP A 178 -9.08 -3.05 2.41
N ALA A 179 -9.17 -3.75 1.26
CA ALA A 179 -8.34 -4.90 0.90
C ALA A 179 -6.84 -4.63 1.06
N GLY A 180 -6.33 -3.47 0.65
CA GLY A 180 -4.91 -3.13 0.79
C GLY A 180 -4.44 -3.15 2.26
N ALA A 181 -5.18 -2.49 3.16
CA ALA A 181 -4.88 -2.51 4.59
C ALA A 181 -5.08 -3.91 5.19
N ALA A 182 -6.10 -4.64 4.73
CA ALA A 182 -6.39 -5.99 5.17
C ALA A 182 -5.29 -6.99 4.79
N TYR A 183 -4.73 -6.92 3.57
CA TYR A 183 -3.58 -7.73 3.15
C TYR A 183 -2.37 -7.50 4.04
N LYS A 184 -2.05 -6.22 4.32
CA LYS A 184 -0.94 -5.86 5.20
C LYS A 184 -1.16 -6.38 6.63
N GLN A 185 -2.37 -6.22 7.18
CA GLN A 185 -2.67 -6.72 8.52
C GLN A 185 -2.66 -8.25 8.58
N ALA A 186 -3.21 -8.95 7.57
CA ALA A 186 -3.16 -10.40 7.47
C ALA A 186 -1.73 -10.94 7.45
N ARG A 187 -0.85 -10.32 6.65
CA ARG A 187 0.59 -10.63 6.66
C ARG A 187 1.21 -10.42 8.03
N ASN A 188 0.96 -9.27 8.66
CA ASN A 188 1.51 -8.98 9.99
C ASN A 188 1.05 -9.99 11.05
N VAL A 189 -0.19 -10.49 10.96
CA VAL A 189 -0.69 -11.55 11.84
C VAL A 189 0.09 -12.85 11.62
N VAL A 190 0.33 -13.25 10.37
CA VAL A 190 1.13 -14.45 10.07
C VAL A 190 2.60 -14.27 10.48
N GLU A 191 3.19 -13.10 10.27
CA GLU A 191 4.51 -12.75 10.80
C GLU A 191 4.54 -12.84 12.33
N PHE A 192 3.45 -12.45 13.01
CA PHE A 192 3.33 -12.60 14.45
C PHE A 192 3.22 -14.07 14.88
N ILE A 193 2.56 -14.96 14.11
CA ILE A 193 2.62 -16.41 14.34
C ILE A 193 4.07 -16.88 14.30
N VAL A 194 4.81 -16.52 13.25
CA VAL A 194 6.20 -16.94 13.07
C VAL A 194 7.11 -16.37 14.16
N ALA A 195 6.94 -15.11 14.55
CA ALA A 195 7.73 -14.48 15.60
C ALA A 195 7.43 -15.06 16.99
N ARG A 196 6.16 -15.41 17.27
CA ARG A 196 5.71 -15.91 18.58
C ARG A 196 5.99 -17.40 18.77
N HIS A 197 5.75 -18.19 17.72
CA HIS A 197 5.74 -19.66 17.80
C HIS A 197 6.86 -20.32 16.98
N GLY A 198 7.49 -19.58 16.07
CA GLY A 198 8.50 -20.10 15.15
C GLY A 198 7.91 -20.61 13.83
N GLU A 199 8.74 -20.60 12.78
CA GLU A 199 8.34 -21.03 11.44
C GLU A 199 7.88 -22.50 11.41
N ASP A 200 8.53 -23.38 12.20
CA ASP A 200 8.17 -24.80 12.30
C ASP A 200 6.73 -25.02 12.79
N LYS A 201 6.21 -24.12 13.63
CA LYS A 201 4.84 -24.21 14.13
C LYS A 201 3.81 -23.78 13.09
N LEU A 202 4.14 -22.78 12.26
CA LEU A 202 3.33 -22.46 11.09
C LEU A 202 3.29 -23.65 10.11
N ARG A 203 4.43 -24.32 9.89
CA ARG A 203 4.48 -25.52 9.05
C ARG A 203 3.69 -26.69 9.65
N ASP A 204 3.70 -26.88 10.97
CA ASP A 204 2.86 -27.88 11.65
C ASP A 204 1.37 -27.56 11.51
N LEU A 205 0.98 -26.30 11.63
CA LEU A 205 -0.40 -25.87 11.37
C LEU A 205 -0.83 -26.21 9.94
N LEU A 206 -0.03 -25.85 8.94
CA LEU A 206 -0.30 -26.20 7.54
C LEU A 206 -0.42 -27.72 7.35
N ARG A 207 0.48 -28.50 7.95
CA ARG A 207 0.44 -29.97 7.90
C ARG A 207 -0.86 -30.54 8.48
N ARG A 208 -1.35 -29.98 9.59
CA ARG A 208 -2.60 -30.40 10.25
C ARG A 208 -3.86 -30.06 9.46
N LEU A 209 -3.78 -29.04 8.59
CA LEU A 209 -4.88 -28.63 7.71
C LEU A 209 -4.94 -29.43 6.40
N ARG A 210 -3.97 -30.33 6.14
CA ARG A 210 -3.97 -31.22 4.98
C ARG A 210 -5.19 -32.14 4.90
N PRO A 211 -5.50 -32.97 5.92
CA PRO A 211 -6.71 -33.79 5.89
C PRO A 211 -7.98 -32.93 5.97
N PRO A 212 -9.13 -33.42 5.47
CA PRO A 212 -10.40 -32.72 5.61
C PRO A 212 -10.97 -32.90 7.02
N GLY A 213 -11.90 -32.03 7.42
CA GLY A 213 -12.67 -32.17 8.66
C GLY A 213 -11.98 -31.67 9.93
N VAL A 214 -10.75 -31.16 9.85
CA VAL A 214 -10.07 -30.54 10.99
C VAL A 214 -10.51 -29.07 11.09
N GLY A 215 -11.05 -28.67 12.25
CA GLY A 215 -11.39 -27.27 12.50
C GLY A 215 -10.13 -26.40 12.62
N PHE A 216 -10.12 -25.23 11.98
CA PHE A 216 -8.95 -24.35 11.97
C PHE A 216 -8.45 -23.98 13.39
N SER A 217 -9.36 -23.60 14.30
CA SER A 217 -9.01 -23.30 15.69
C SER A 217 -8.36 -24.49 16.40
N ALA A 218 -8.91 -25.70 16.23
CA ALA A 218 -8.33 -26.91 16.81
C ALA A 218 -6.95 -27.26 16.22
N ALA A 219 -6.76 -27.07 14.90
CA ALA A 219 -5.45 -27.23 14.26
C ALA A 219 -4.43 -26.21 14.79
N PHE A 220 -4.87 -24.96 14.98
CA PHE A 220 -4.05 -23.88 15.54
C PHE A 220 -3.62 -24.20 16.96
N SER A 221 -4.56 -24.52 17.85
CA SER A 221 -4.26 -24.86 19.25
C SER A 221 -3.32 -26.08 19.34
N ALA A 222 -3.52 -27.09 18.48
CA ALA A 222 -2.67 -28.27 18.47
C ALA A 222 -1.25 -28.01 17.93
N ALA A 223 -1.07 -27.07 16.99
CA ALA A 223 0.24 -26.72 16.44
C ALA A 223 1.01 -25.78 17.37
N CYS A 224 0.37 -24.65 17.72
CA CYS A 224 0.96 -23.53 18.45
C CYS A 224 0.94 -23.72 19.97
N GLY A 225 0.11 -24.63 20.50
CA GLY A 225 -0.05 -24.82 21.94
C GLY A 225 -0.79 -23.69 22.65
N GLU A 226 -1.54 -22.87 21.90
CA GLU A 226 -2.26 -21.69 22.36
C GLU A 226 -3.62 -21.62 21.67
N GLU A 227 -4.68 -21.28 22.41
CA GLU A 227 -6.01 -21.10 21.84
C GLU A 227 -6.06 -19.91 20.87
N LEU A 228 -6.75 -20.07 19.74
CA LEU A 228 -6.81 -19.05 18.68
C LEU A 228 -7.33 -17.70 19.19
N SER A 229 -8.28 -17.68 20.12
CA SER A 229 -8.82 -16.44 20.70
C SER A 229 -7.82 -15.70 21.59
N VAL A 230 -6.93 -16.42 22.27
CA VAL A 230 -5.85 -15.83 23.08
C VAL A 230 -4.78 -15.26 22.16
N PHE A 231 -4.42 -16.02 21.12
CA PHE A 231 -3.51 -15.56 20.08
C PHE A 231 -4.03 -14.29 19.41
N GLU A 232 -5.30 -14.26 19.02
CA GLU A 232 -5.94 -13.12 18.36
C GLU A 232 -5.84 -11.84 19.19
N GLN A 233 -6.19 -11.90 20.48
CA GLN A 233 -6.07 -10.74 21.38
C GLN A 233 -4.61 -10.25 21.47
N ALA A 234 -3.66 -11.18 21.56
CA ALA A 234 -2.24 -10.84 21.62
C ALA A 234 -1.74 -10.23 20.30
N ALA A 235 -2.12 -10.80 19.16
CA ALA A 235 -1.72 -10.36 17.83
C ALA A 235 -2.26 -8.96 17.54
N LEU A 236 -3.56 -8.74 17.72
CA LEU A 236 -4.18 -7.44 17.48
C LEU A 236 -3.64 -6.38 18.45
N GLY A 237 -3.48 -6.72 19.73
CA GLY A 237 -2.87 -5.81 20.71
C GLY A 237 -1.42 -5.42 20.39
N GLU A 238 -0.62 -6.33 19.82
CA GLU A 238 0.73 -6.01 19.34
C GLU A 238 0.69 -5.01 18.18
N LEU A 239 -0.21 -5.21 17.22
CA LEU A 239 -0.36 -4.32 16.07
C LEU A 239 -0.79 -2.92 16.50
N SER A 240 -1.79 -2.82 17.38
CA SER A 240 -2.22 -1.54 17.96
C SER A 240 -1.07 -0.84 18.69
N ARG A 241 -0.28 -1.58 19.49
CA ARG A 241 0.86 -1.01 20.22
C ARG A 241 1.98 -0.54 19.30
N LYS A 242 2.33 -1.31 18.27
CA LYS A 242 3.33 -0.89 17.26
C LYS A 242 2.91 0.41 16.57
N ARG A 243 1.63 0.53 16.21
CA ARG A 243 1.05 1.75 15.64
C ARG A 243 1.10 2.94 16.60
N GLN A 244 0.71 2.74 17.86
CA GLN A 244 0.79 3.79 18.89
C GLN A 244 2.24 4.25 19.11
N ASN A 245 3.19 3.31 19.18
CA ASN A 245 4.61 3.63 19.32
C ASN A 245 5.14 4.39 18.10
N ALA A 246 4.76 3.99 16.89
CA ALA A 246 5.12 4.70 15.67
C ALA A 246 4.56 6.14 15.66
N LEU A 247 3.32 6.32 16.11
CA LEU A 247 2.70 7.64 16.26
C LEU A 247 3.46 8.49 17.29
N ILE A 248 3.78 7.94 18.46
CA ILE A 248 4.55 8.63 19.51
C ILE A 248 5.92 9.06 18.97
N LEU A 249 6.64 8.17 18.29
CA LEU A 249 7.93 8.46 17.67
C LEU A 249 7.81 9.54 16.58
N PHE A 250 6.77 9.48 15.74
CA PHE A 250 6.51 10.48 14.71
C PHE A 250 6.25 11.87 15.31
N LEU A 251 5.35 11.98 16.30
CA LEU A 251 5.10 13.27 16.97
C LEU A 251 6.35 13.78 17.68
N GLY A 252 7.08 12.90 18.37
CA GLY A 252 8.34 13.24 19.04
C GLY A 252 9.43 13.69 18.08
N ALA A 253 9.51 13.13 16.87
CA ALA A 253 10.47 13.56 15.86
C ALA A 253 10.10 14.89 15.19
N ASN A 254 8.81 15.21 15.10
CA ASN A 254 8.30 16.37 14.34
C ASN A 254 7.83 17.55 15.19
N TRP A 255 8.03 17.51 16.52
CA TRP A 255 7.51 18.54 17.42
C TRP A 255 7.97 19.96 17.07
N TRP A 256 9.22 20.13 16.61
CA TRP A 256 9.73 21.43 16.15
C TRP A 256 8.94 21.99 14.96
N TRP A 257 8.64 21.16 13.96
CA TRP A 257 7.84 21.54 12.79
C TRP A 257 6.42 21.92 13.17
N MET A 258 5.84 21.22 14.15
CA MET A 258 4.52 21.56 14.68
C MET A 258 4.52 22.94 15.34
N LEU A 259 5.54 23.26 16.14
CA LEU A 259 5.68 24.59 16.74
C LEU A 259 5.84 25.68 15.68
N PHE A 260 6.66 25.46 14.65
CA PHE A 260 6.79 26.40 13.53
C PHE A 260 5.46 26.58 12.78
N SER A 261 4.71 25.51 12.55
CA SER A 261 3.42 25.55 11.88
C SER A 261 2.38 26.33 12.70
N ILE A 262 2.33 26.10 14.02
CA ILE A 262 1.46 26.84 14.94
C ILE A 262 1.85 28.33 14.97
N ALA A 263 3.13 28.64 15.09
CA ALA A 263 3.63 30.01 15.10
C ALA A 263 3.32 30.73 13.78
N GLY A 264 3.50 30.05 12.64
CA GLY A 264 3.17 30.55 11.32
C GLY A 264 1.67 30.80 11.14
N LEU A 265 0.81 29.88 11.60
CA LEU A 265 -0.64 30.06 11.58
C LEU A 265 -1.06 31.24 12.46
N LEU A 266 -0.46 31.37 13.64
CA LEU A 266 -0.73 32.49 14.55
C LEU A 266 -0.30 33.83 13.91
N ALA A 267 0.87 33.88 13.29
CA ALA A 267 1.35 35.04 12.55
C ALA A 267 0.42 35.40 11.39
N LEU A 268 -0.08 34.41 10.63
CA LEU A 268 -1.05 34.60 9.57
C LEU A 268 -2.38 35.19 10.10
N ILE A 269 -2.91 34.65 11.20
CA ILE A 269 -4.13 35.15 11.84
C ILE A 269 -3.94 36.60 12.31
N LEU A 270 -2.81 36.91 12.95
CA LEU A 270 -2.49 38.26 13.40
C LEU A 270 -2.33 39.23 12.24
N TRP A 271 -1.70 38.80 11.14
CA TRP A 271 -1.57 39.59 9.92
C TRP A 271 -2.92 39.88 9.27
N LEU A 272 -3.80 38.88 9.15
CA LEU A 272 -5.16 39.06 8.63
C LEU A 272 -5.98 40.02 9.49
N LYS A 273 -5.91 39.89 10.83
CA LYS A 273 -6.57 40.84 11.76
C LYS A 273 -6.02 42.26 11.60
N ARG A 274 -4.70 42.42 11.48
CA ARG A 274 -4.06 43.73 11.26
C ARG A 274 -4.49 44.34 9.93
N ARG A 275 -4.54 43.54 8.86
CA ARG A 275 -4.97 43.98 7.53
C ARG A 275 -6.43 44.44 7.53
N LYS A 276 -7.32 43.70 8.20
CA LYS A 276 -8.73 44.08 8.35
C LYS A 276 -8.87 45.40 9.12
N ARG A 277 -8.16 45.55 10.25
CA ARG A 277 -8.15 46.81 11.02
C ARG A 277 -7.65 47.99 10.19
N GLY A 278 -6.61 47.82 9.37
CA GLY A 278 -6.11 48.86 8.47
C GLY A 278 -7.15 49.30 7.44
N HIS A 279 -7.88 48.36 6.85
CA HIS A 279 -9.00 48.66 5.94
C HIS A 279 -10.16 49.37 6.64
N ASP A 280 -10.52 48.96 7.87
CA ASP A 280 -11.61 49.59 8.62
C ASP A 280 -11.24 51.02 9.05
N ILE A 281 -9.96 51.27 9.39
CA ILE A 281 -9.44 52.62 9.63
C ILE A 281 -9.57 53.46 8.34
N LEU A 282 -9.03 53.01 7.20
CA LEU A 282 -9.13 53.78 5.94
C LEU A 282 -10.57 54.11 5.56
N ARG A 283 -11.51 53.16 5.70
CA ARG A 283 -12.94 53.40 5.43
C ARG A 283 -13.54 54.47 6.33
N HIS A 284 -13.15 54.49 7.61
CA HIS A 284 -13.58 55.54 8.54
C HIS A 284 -12.98 56.91 8.19
N TRP A 285 -11.76 56.96 7.66
CA TRP A 285 -11.14 58.21 7.18
C TRP A 285 -11.83 58.71 5.90
N GLU A 286 -12.16 57.82 4.95
CA GLU A 286 -12.96 58.16 3.76
C GLU A 286 -14.38 58.66 4.11
N GLU A 287 -15.01 58.10 5.14
CA GLU A 287 -16.29 58.59 5.66
C GLU A 287 -16.15 59.98 6.32
N GLN A 288 -15.09 60.20 7.10
CA GLN A 288 -14.79 61.52 7.66
C GLN A 288 -14.47 62.55 6.58
N GLU A 289 -13.76 62.17 5.53
CA GLU A 289 -13.44 63.03 4.38
C GLU A 289 -14.71 63.36 3.55
N LYS A 290 -15.70 62.46 3.51
CA LYS A 290 -17.05 62.77 2.98
C LYS A 290 -17.85 63.69 3.88
N LEU A 291 -17.67 63.64 5.20
CA LEU A 291 -18.34 64.49 6.19
C LEU A 291 -17.68 65.87 6.31
N TYR A 292 -16.38 65.96 6.09
CA TYR A 292 -15.56 67.18 6.10
C TYR A 292 -14.65 67.20 4.86
N PRO A 293 -15.18 67.53 3.68
CA PRO A 293 -14.37 67.66 2.48
C PRO A 293 -13.28 68.70 2.70
N SER A 294 -12.03 68.30 2.48
CA SER A 294 -10.82 69.08 2.76
C SER A 294 -10.55 70.19 1.74
N ASP A 295 -11.59 70.85 1.23
CA ASP A 295 -11.48 72.08 0.46
C ASP A 295 -12.07 73.25 1.25
N PRO A 296 -11.24 74.00 1.99
CA PRO A 296 -11.48 75.41 2.14
C PRO A 296 -11.32 76.04 0.75
N GLN A 297 -12.40 76.55 0.16
CA GLN A 297 -12.28 77.53 -0.93
C GLN A 297 -11.60 78.79 -0.40
N TRP A 298 -10.27 78.77 -0.24
CA TRP A 298 -9.48 79.98 -0.14
C TRP A 298 -9.22 80.46 -1.57
N SER A 299 -10.10 81.34 -2.03
CA SER A 299 -9.87 82.19 -3.19
C SER A 299 -8.59 83.00 -2.95
N TYR A 300 -7.49 82.64 -3.62
CA TYR A 300 -6.43 83.59 -3.87
C TYR A 300 -7.00 84.66 -4.80
N ALA A 301 -7.44 85.78 -4.23
CA ALA A 301 -7.60 86.99 -5.01
C ALA A 301 -6.17 87.48 -5.32
N ASP A 302 -5.81 87.42 -6.59
CA ASP A 302 -4.63 88.08 -7.15
C ASP A 302 -4.75 89.59 -6.87
N ASP A 303 -3.96 90.08 -5.91
CA ASP A 303 -3.56 91.49 -5.89
C ASP A 303 -2.42 91.65 -6.91
N ALA A 304 -2.77 91.87 -8.18
CA ALA A 304 -1.85 92.23 -9.24
C ALA A 304 -2.24 93.59 -9.83
N ASP A 305 -1.45 94.60 -9.46
CA ASP A 305 -1.06 95.82 -10.18
C ASP A 305 -2.07 96.56 -11.08
N SER A 306 -2.32 97.83 -10.73
CA SER A 306 -2.51 98.89 -11.72
C SER A 306 -1.64 100.08 -11.37
N ASP A 307 -0.68 100.31 -12.25
CA ASP A 307 0.38 101.32 -12.24
C ASP A 307 -0.09 102.78 -12.15
N GLU A 308 0.81 103.56 -11.56
CA GLU A 308 1.19 104.95 -11.82
C GLU A 308 0.42 105.78 -12.88
N ALA A 309 -0.05 106.95 -12.44
CA ALA A 309 -0.24 108.12 -13.28
C ALA A 309 0.44 109.36 -12.66
N GLY A 310 1.65 109.64 -13.16
CA GLY A 310 2.24 110.94 -13.51
C GLY A 310 2.08 112.18 -12.60
N PRO A 311 3.17 112.92 -12.29
CA PRO A 311 3.12 114.21 -11.61
C PRO A 311 2.96 115.38 -12.61
N ASP A 312 2.15 116.39 -12.28
CA ASP A 312 2.23 117.71 -12.92
C ASP A 312 1.81 118.86 -11.98
N HIS A 313 2.39 120.02 -12.28
CA HIS A 313 2.76 121.17 -11.48
C HIS A 313 1.65 122.04 -10.86
N GLY A 314 1.90 122.49 -9.63
CA GLY A 314 2.29 123.90 -9.39
C GLY A 314 1.23 124.94 -8.94
N ARG A 315 1.76 125.90 -8.16
CA ARG A 315 1.21 127.18 -7.65
C ARG A 315 0.32 127.03 -6.39
N ARG A 316 0.51 127.81 -5.33
CA ARG A 316 1.21 129.09 -5.12
C ARG A 316 1.43 129.29 -3.62
#